data_AF-A0A7S1T311-F1
#
_entry.id   AF-A0A7S1T311-F1
#
_cell.length_a   1.000
_cell.length_b   1.000
_cell.length_c   1.000
_cell.angle_alpha   90.00
_cell.angle_beta   90.00
_cell.angle_gamma   90.00
#
_symmetry.space_group_name_H-M   'P 1'
#
loop_
_entity.id
_entity.type
_entity.pdbx_description
1 polymer ?
#
loop_
_entity_poly.entity_id
_entity_poly.type
_entity_poly.pdbx_seq_one_letter_code
_entity_poly.pdbx_strand_id
1 'polypeptide(L)'
;HGIKTDEEGNVTIANIVEETVSTPEEFVALMRRGSGNRATGATAMNDRSSRSHLIMSIRVVCRNLVSGVTVRSKLSLVDLAGSERVGKTGAEGERLKESMFINKSLSALGDVISALTARKAHIPFRNSKLTHILSDSLGNDSKTLLFVACSPAQYNAHESSCSLNFAQRARNVDLSQGGGGTAAKRWKEAAATQAKEAAAQIRALEEECDRLKDAAEAARSDGEERGKKAKSREAEEARELRAELKELKRTNAAAQAAAETATRELERRDSTIKGLQSNAAMLEQQLAEQKRATAKSSAAASSAVQQQAARPNSEQAQRITMLEEKLARRE
;
A
#
# COMPACT_ATOMS: atom_id res chain seq x y z
N HIS A 1 -17.84 14.37 -10.54
CA HIS A 1 -16.61 14.92 -9.98
C HIS A 1 -15.49 14.83 -11.00
N GLY A 2 -14.77 15.93 -11.21
CA GLY A 2 -13.52 15.90 -11.96
C GLY A 2 -12.45 15.19 -11.13
N ILE A 3 -11.72 14.27 -11.75
CA ILE A 3 -10.58 13.58 -11.15
C ILE A 3 -9.33 14.25 -11.74
N LYS A 4 -8.43 14.71 -10.89
CA LYS A 4 -7.18 15.37 -11.28
C LYS A 4 -6.01 14.65 -10.63
N THR A 5 -4.85 14.72 -11.26
CA THR A 5 -3.58 14.25 -10.70
C THR A 5 -2.72 15.48 -10.45
N ASP A 6 -2.13 15.59 -9.27
CA ASP A 6 -1.19 16.66 -8.95
C ASP A 6 0.22 16.39 -9.53
N GLU A 7 1.14 17.35 -9.37
CA GLU A 7 2.52 17.25 -9.86
C GLU A 7 3.32 16.13 -9.18
N GLU A 8 2.89 15.71 -7.98
CA GLU A 8 3.49 14.60 -7.22
C GLU A 8 2.88 13.24 -7.62
N GLY A 9 1.91 13.22 -8.54
CA GLY A 9 1.25 12.00 -9.01
C GLY A 9 0.08 11.55 -8.15
N ASN A 10 -0.34 12.30 -7.13
CA ASN A 10 -1.49 11.95 -6.28
C ASN A 10 -2.81 12.30 -6.97
N VAL A 11 -3.82 11.47 -6.76
CA VAL A 11 -5.15 11.69 -7.30
C VAL A 11 -6.01 12.51 -6.33
N THR A 12 -6.59 13.59 -6.85
CA THR A 12 -7.54 14.45 -6.15
C THR A 12 -8.90 14.42 -6.84
N ILE A 13 -9.97 14.50 -6.05
CA ILE A 13 -11.35 14.46 -6.52
C ILE A 13 -11.99 15.81 -6.22
N ALA A 14 -12.43 16.52 -7.26
CA ALA A 14 -13.08 17.81 -7.09
C ALA A 14 -14.41 17.68 -6.33
N ASN A 15 -14.62 18.58 -5.37
CA ASN A 15 -15.82 18.68 -4.53
C ASN A 15 -16.03 17.45 -3.63
N ILE A 16 -14.95 16.81 -3.18
CA ILE A 16 -15.02 15.82 -2.08
C ILE A 16 -14.97 16.57 -0.74
N VAL A 17 -15.70 16.06 0.25
CA VAL A 17 -15.62 16.57 1.62
C VAL A 17 -14.40 15.96 2.30
N GLU A 18 -13.53 16.80 2.84
CA GLU A 18 -12.38 16.40 3.67
C GLU A 18 -12.60 16.95 5.08
N GLU A 19 -12.54 16.09 6.09
CA GLU A 19 -12.75 16.45 7.49
C GLU A 19 -11.50 16.11 8.30
N THR A 20 -11.01 17.08 9.08
CA THR A 20 -9.90 16.87 10.01
C THR A 20 -10.39 16.10 11.22
N VAL A 21 -9.63 15.09 11.62
CA VAL A 21 -9.96 14.21 12.75
C VAL A 21 -8.85 14.32 13.78
N SER A 22 -9.23 14.58 15.04
CA SER A 22 -8.29 14.83 16.14
C SER A 22 -8.27 13.71 17.19
N THR A 23 -9.31 12.86 17.21
CA THR A 23 -9.43 11.75 18.17
C THR A 23 -9.81 10.42 17.48
N PRO A 24 -9.43 9.26 18.06
CA PRO A 24 -9.89 7.96 17.57
C PRO A 24 -11.42 7.84 17.50
N GLU A 25 -12.13 8.45 18.44
CA GLU A 25 -13.59 8.42 18.53
C GLU A 25 -14.24 9.16 17.36
N GLU A 26 -13.73 10.35 17.00
CA GLU A 26 -14.16 11.10 15.82
C GLU A 26 -13.90 10.29 14.54
N PHE A 27 -12.76 9.62 14.45
CA PHE A 27 -12.43 8.76 13.30
C PHE A 27 -13.45 7.63 13.14
N VAL A 28 -13.75 6.92 14.24
CA VAL A 28 -14.74 5.83 14.25
C VAL A 28 -16.14 6.36 13.93
N ALA A 29 -16.51 7.54 14.43
CA ALA A 29 -17.79 8.17 14.11
C ALA A 29 -17.91 8.50 12.61
N LEU A 30 -16.84 9.05 12.02
CA LEU A 30 -16.79 9.36 10.59
C LEU A 30 -16.88 8.10 9.72
N MET A 31 -16.17 7.04 10.12
CA MET A 31 -16.26 5.70 9.53
C MET A 31 -17.69 5.16 9.53
N ARG A 32 -18.36 5.23 10.69
CA ARG A 32 -19.76 4.78 10.84
C ARG A 32 -20.72 5.59 9.99
N ARG A 33 -20.54 6.91 9.91
CA ARG A 33 -21.34 7.78 9.04
C ARG A 33 -21.13 7.45 7.56
N GLY A 34 -19.89 7.24 7.13
CA GLY A 34 -19.58 6.81 5.75
C GLY A 34 -20.23 5.47 5.39
N SER A 35 -20.16 4.50 6.30
CA SER A 35 -20.84 3.21 6.15
C SER A 35 -22.37 3.35 6.14
N GLY A 36 -22.93 4.18 7.03
CA GLY A 36 -24.36 4.46 7.11
C GLY A 36 -24.91 5.12 5.84
N ASN A 37 -24.17 6.05 5.24
CA ASN A 37 -24.55 6.70 3.97
C ASN A 37 -24.58 5.71 2.79
N ARG A 38 -23.74 4.65 2.83
CA ARG A 38 -23.83 3.56 1.87
C ARG A 38 -25.10 2.74 2.07
N ALA A 39 -25.51 2.52 3.32
CA ALA A 39 -26.69 1.73 3.68
C ALA A 39 -28.03 2.47 3.44
N THR A 40 -28.15 3.76 3.74
CA THR A 40 -29.41 4.52 3.58
C THR A 40 -29.79 4.78 2.12
N GLY A 41 -28.85 4.64 1.19
CA GLY A 41 -29.11 4.62 -0.25
C GLY A 41 -29.70 3.30 -0.77
N ALA A 42 -29.88 2.28 0.09
CA ALA A 42 -30.47 0.99 -0.21
C ALA A 42 -31.90 0.92 0.39
N THR A 43 -32.93 1.10 -0.44
CA THR A 43 -34.30 0.71 -0.07
C THR A 43 -34.41 -0.82 -0.10
N ALA A 44 -35.30 -1.40 0.71
CA ALA A 44 -35.45 -2.85 0.96
C ALA A 44 -35.60 -3.77 -0.28
N MET A 45 -35.73 -3.20 -1.48
CA MET A 45 -35.79 -3.89 -2.76
C MET A 45 -34.44 -3.91 -3.52
N ASN A 46 -33.42 -3.16 -3.09
CA ASN A 46 -32.13 -2.99 -3.75
C ASN A 46 -30.98 -3.24 -2.77
N ASP A 47 -30.40 -4.44 -2.80
CA ASP A 47 -29.10 -4.68 -2.16
C ASP A 47 -28.01 -3.96 -2.96
N ARG A 48 -27.85 -2.66 -2.68
CA ARG A 48 -26.96 -1.74 -3.40
C ARG A 48 -25.50 -1.82 -2.90
N SER A 49 -25.28 -2.48 -1.75
CA SER A 49 -23.95 -2.78 -1.21
C SER A 49 -23.09 -3.54 -2.22
N SER A 50 -23.66 -4.57 -2.86
CA SER A 50 -23.01 -5.36 -3.90
C SER A 50 -22.81 -4.59 -5.21
N ARG A 51 -23.36 -3.38 -5.34
CA ARG A 51 -23.48 -2.64 -6.60
C ARG A 51 -22.77 -1.28 -6.61
N SER A 52 -22.04 -0.96 -5.55
CA SER A 52 -21.27 0.28 -5.46
C SER A 52 -19.92 0.03 -4.81
N HIS A 53 -18.90 0.73 -5.31
CA HIS A 53 -17.57 0.75 -4.70
C HIS A 53 -17.54 1.83 -3.62
N LEU A 54 -17.04 1.48 -2.44
CA LEU A 54 -16.77 2.44 -1.37
C LEU A 54 -15.25 2.66 -1.30
N ILE A 55 -14.84 3.93 -1.39
CA ILE A 55 -13.45 4.32 -1.21
C ILE A 55 -13.42 5.32 -0.07
N MET A 56 -12.75 4.96 1.01
CA MET A 56 -12.39 5.90 2.06
C MET A 56 -10.90 6.21 1.98
N SER A 57 -10.54 7.48 1.94
CA SER A 57 -9.16 7.93 1.93
C SER A 57 -8.82 8.66 3.23
N ILE A 58 -7.74 8.21 3.88
CA ILE A 58 -7.18 8.80 5.08
C ILE A 58 -5.87 9.44 4.67
N ARG A 59 -5.75 10.76 4.85
CA ARG A 59 -4.50 11.48 4.59
C ARG A 59 -3.80 11.74 5.92
N VAL A 60 -2.54 11.32 5.99
CA VAL A 60 -1.69 11.55 7.16
C VAL A 60 -0.58 12.49 6.75
N VAL A 61 -0.52 13.63 7.41
CA VAL A 61 0.54 14.64 7.23
C VAL A 61 1.40 14.60 8.48
N CYS A 62 2.66 14.18 8.32
CA CYS A 62 3.63 14.14 9.40
C CYS A 62 4.69 15.20 9.13
N ARG A 63 4.82 16.17 10.04
CA ARG A 63 5.94 17.11 10.03
C ARG A 63 6.96 16.68 11.06
N ASN A 64 8.17 16.43 10.61
CA ASN A 64 9.31 16.30 11.49
C ASN A 64 9.67 17.69 12.01
N LEU A 65 9.48 17.94 13.31
CA LEU A 65 9.74 19.26 13.92
C LEU A 65 11.23 19.61 13.97
N VAL A 66 12.07 18.59 13.86
CA VAL A 66 13.52 18.64 13.95
C VAL A 66 14.10 18.97 12.58
N SER A 67 13.71 18.22 11.55
CA SER A 67 14.21 18.41 10.19
C SER A 67 13.32 19.30 9.34
N GLY A 68 12.22 19.86 9.88
CA GLY A 68 11.24 20.65 9.13
C GLY A 68 10.45 19.90 8.06
N VAL A 69 10.90 18.71 7.65
CA VAL A 69 10.37 17.91 6.54
C VAL A 69 8.93 17.52 6.83
N THR A 70 8.06 17.80 5.88
CA THR A 70 6.67 17.34 5.90
C THR A 70 6.52 16.19 4.91
N VAL A 71 6.02 15.05 5.38
CA VAL A 71 5.59 13.95 4.53
C VAL A 71 4.10 13.79 4.57
N ARG A 72 3.53 13.60 3.38
CA ARG A 72 2.13 13.32 3.17
C ARG A 72 2.04 11.86 2.74
N SER A 73 1.12 11.14 3.34
CA SER A 73 0.79 9.78 2.96
C SER A 73 -0.71 9.62 2.87
N LYS A 74 -1.15 8.67 2.04
CA LYS A 74 -2.55 8.37 1.82
C LYS A 74 -2.78 6.88 2.05
N LEU A 75 -3.67 6.55 2.97
CA LEU A 75 -4.21 5.21 3.12
C LEU A 75 -5.60 5.18 2.47
N SER A 76 -5.77 4.35 1.45
CA SER A 76 -7.06 4.14 0.80
C SER A 76 -7.63 2.77 1.17
N LEU A 77 -8.78 2.77 1.84
CA LEU A 77 -9.56 1.57 2.12
C LEU A 77 -10.65 1.45 1.06
N VAL A 78 -10.63 0.35 0.30
CA VAL A 78 -11.48 0.15 -0.86
C VAL A 78 -12.31 -1.11 -0.66
N ASP A 79 -13.62 -0.95 -0.60
CA ASP A 79 -14.60 -2.05 -0.65
C ASP A 79 -15.23 -2.06 -2.04
N LEU A 80 -14.93 -3.09 -2.81
CA LEU A 80 -15.35 -3.21 -4.20
C LEU A 80 -16.75 -3.84 -4.29
N ALA A 81 -17.50 -3.43 -5.30
CA ALA A 81 -18.73 -4.09 -5.70
C ALA A 81 -18.49 -5.56 -6.09
N GLY A 82 -19.57 -6.34 -6.14
CA GLY A 82 -19.54 -7.75 -6.49
C GLY A 82 -18.91 -8.02 -7.86
N SER A 83 -18.07 -9.05 -7.93
CA SER A 83 -17.37 -9.47 -9.16
C SER A 83 -18.18 -10.44 -10.02
N GLU A 84 -19.41 -10.76 -9.61
CA GLU A 84 -20.26 -11.71 -10.31
C GLU A 84 -20.71 -11.19 -11.67
N ARG A 85 -20.80 -12.12 -12.63
CA ARG A 85 -21.25 -11.81 -13.98
C ARG A 85 -22.75 -11.54 -14.02
N VAL A 86 -23.12 -10.49 -14.75
CA VAL A 86 -24.51 -10.09 -15.01
C VAL A 86 -25.41 -11.23 -15.49
N GLY A 87 -24.86 -12.18 -16.27
CA GLY A 87 -25.63 -13.32 -16.78
C GLY A 87 -26.18 -14.27 -15.70
N LYS A 88 -25.66 -14.24 -14.47
CA LYS A 88 -26.17 -15.05 -13.35
C LYS A 88 -27.21 -14.31 -12.50
N THR A 89 -27.33 -12.99 -12.63
CA THR A 89 -28.16 -12.18 -11.73
C THR A 89 -29.62 -12.10 -12.17
N GLY A 90 -29.94 -12.56 -13.39
CA GLY A 90 -31.30 -12.49 -13.95
C GLY A 90 -31.83 -11.06 -14.06
N ALA A 91 -30.94 -10.06 -14.09
CA ALA A 91 -31.33 -8.65 -14.04
C ALA A 91 -31.85 -8.16 -15.40
N GLU A 92 -33.01 -7.50 -15.41
CA GLU A 92 -33.64 -6.92 -16.60
C GLU A 92 -33.75 -5.39 -16.52
N GLY A 93 -33.96 -4.73 -17.66
CA GLY A 93 -34.23 -3.29 -17.72
C GLY A 93 -33.10 -2.40 -17.17
N GLU A 94 -33.44 -1.44 -16.30
CA GLU A 94 -32.45 -0.54 -15.69
C GLU A 94 -31.44 -1.26 -14.78
N ARG A 95 -31.84 -2.38 -14.15
CA ARG A 95 -30.94 -3.20 -13.33
C ARG A 95 -29.84 -3.87 -14.16
N LEU A 96 -30.15 -4.23 -15.41
CA LEU A 96 -29.17 -4.74 -16.35
C LEU A 96 -28.14 -3.65 -16.69
N LYS A 97 -28.61 -2.44 -16.98
CA LYS A 97 -27.74 -1.28 -17.27
C LYS A 97 -26.82 -0.96 -16.08
N GLU A 98 -27.35 -0.94 -14.87
CA GLU A 98 -26.58 -0.75 -13.64
C GLU A 98 -25.50 -1.85 -13.47
N SER A 99 -25.89 -3.12 -13.58
CA SER A 99 -24.99 -4.27 -13.46
C SER A 99 -23.86 -4.27 -14.51
N MET A 100 -24.13 -3.76 -15.71
CA MET A 100 -23.11 -3.56 -16.74
C MET A 100 -22.09 -2.47 -16.36
N PHE A 101 -22.53 -1.36 -15.75
CA PHE A 101 -21.60 -0.31 -15.31
C PHE A 101 -20.69 -0.76 -14.15
N ILE A 102 -21.22 -1.56 -13.23
CA ILE A 102 -20.44 -2.16 -12.14
C ILE A 102 -19.36 -3.08 -12.71
N ASN A 103 -19.76 -4.03 -13.56
CA ASN A 103 -18.82 -4.94 -14.20
C ASN A 103 -17.82 -4.21 -15.09
N LYS A 104 -18.21 -3.11 -15.76
CA LYS A 104 -17.27 -2.29 -16.53
C LYS A 104 -16.11 -1.78 -15.68
N SER A 105 -16.37 -1.33 -14.45
CA SER A 105 -15.31 -0.83 -13.57
C SER A 105 -14.37 -1.93 -13.06
N LEU A 106 -14.89 -3.12 -12.77
CA LEU A 106 -14.08 -4.28 -12.36
C LEU A 106 -13.30 -4.88 -13.54
N SER A 107 -13.90 -4.94 -14.73
CA SER A 107 -13.19 -5.32 -15.96
C SER A 107 -12.05 -4.36 -16.28
N ALA A 108 -12.28 -3.04 -16.16
CA ALA A 108 -11.23 -2.05 -16.33
C ALA A 108 -10.10 -2.22 -15.30
N LEU A 109 -10.43 -2.57 -14.05
CA LEU A 109 -9.43 -2.91 -13.04
C LEU A 109 -8.62 -4.16 -13.44
N GLY A 110 -9.29 -5.18 -13.98
CA GLY A 110 -8.65 -6.35 -14.60
C GLY A 110 -7.68 -6.00 -15.73
N ASP A 111 -8.07 -5.08 -16.61
CA ASP A 111 -7.24 -4.61 -17.72
C ASP A 111 -6.00 -3.85 -17.21
N VAL A 112 -6.17 -2.99 -16.19
CA VAL A 112 -5.07 -2.27 -15.54
C VAL A 112 -4.08 -3.25 -14.92
N ILE A 113 -4.54 -4.21 -14.11
CA ILE A 113 -3.67 -5.22 -13.49
C ILE A 113 -2.93 -6.04 -14.56
N SER A 114 -3.61 -6.42 -15.63
CA SER A 114 -3.00 -7.19 -16.72
C SER A 114 -1.96 -6.37 -17.48
N ALA A 115 -2.23 -5.08 -17.72
CA ALA A 115 -1.28 -4.17 -18.36
C ALA A 115 -0.05 -3.92 -17.49
N LEU A 116 -0.22 -3.76 -16.17
CA LEU A 116 0.85 -3.58 -15.20
C LEU A 116 1.73 -4.83 -15.10
N THR A 117 1.11 -6.01 -14.99
CA THR A 117 1.83 -7.30 -14.94
C THR A 117 2.65 -7.52 -16.22
N ALA A 118 2.09 -7.16 -17.38
CA ALA A 118 2.77 -7.24 -18.67
C ALA A 118 3.74 -6.08 -18.95
N ARG A 119 3.92 -5.15 -18.01
CA ARG A 119 4.77 -3.95 -18.15
C ARG A 119 4.51 -3.17 -19.45
N LYS A 120 3.24 -3.01 -19.82
CA LYS A 120 2.87 -2.23 -21.00
C LYS A 120 3.21 -0.75 -20.79
N ALA A 121 3.65 -0.07 -21.84
CA ALA A 121 3.95 1.36 -21.79
C ALA A 121 2.72 2.23 -21.44
N HIS A 122 1.54 1.84 -21.92
CA HIS A 122 0.28 2.52 -21.61
C HIS A 122 -0.59 1.66 -20.69
N ILE A 123 -0.92 2.19 -19.51
CA ILE A 123 -1.82 1.58 -18.54
C ILE A 123 -3.20 2.26 -18.62
N PRO A 124 -4.30 1.52 -18.84
CA PRO A 124 -5.61 2.10 -19.15
C PRO A 124 -6.39 2.59 -17.90
N PHE A 125 -5.77 3.39 -17.03
CA PHE A 125 -6.41 3.89 -15.81
C PHE A 125 -7.70 4.70 -16.07
N ARG A 126 -7.82 5.31 -17.25
CA ARG A 126 -8.99 6.14 -17.63
C ARG A 126 -10.21 5.34 -18.10
N ASN A 127 -10.12 4.02 -18.23
CA ASN A 127 -11.25 3.19 -18.71
C ASN A 127 -12.43 3.14 -17.72
N SER A 128 -12.21 3.50 -16.45
CA SER A 128 -13.27 3.68 -15.47
C SER A 128 -12.91 4.76 -14.44
N LYS A 129 -13.91 5.32 -13.75
CA LYS A 129 -13.66 6.24 -12.63
C LYS A 129 -12.92 5.55 -11.49
N LEU A 130 -13.23 4.28 -11.21
CA LEU A 130 -12.56 3.49 -10.18
C LEU A 130 -11.05 3.41 -10.43
N THR A 131 -10.66 2.95 -11.62
CA THR A 131 -9.24 2.82 -12.00
C THR A 131 -8.53 4.16 -12.07
N HIS A 132 -9.24 5.24 -12.39
CA HIS A 132 -8.67 6.59 -12.40
C HIS A 132 -8.45 7.13 -10.98
N ILE A 133 -9.36 6.83 -10.04
CA ILE A 133 -9.19 7.19 -8.62
C ILE A 133 -8.03 6.39 -8.00
N LEU A 134 -7.88 5.12 -8.39
CA LEU A 134 -6.85 4.21 -7.88
C LEU A 134 -5.53 4.29 -8.62
N SER A 135 -5.36 5.21 -9.58
CA SER A 135 -4.15 5.25 -10.41
C SER A 135 -2.89 5.53 -9.60
N ASP A 136 -2.97 6.30 -8.52
CA ASP A 136 -1.84 6.50 -7.61
C ASP A 136 -1.56 5.29 -6.71
N SER A 137 -2.59 4.50 -6.40
CA SER A 137 -2.47 3.30 -5.57
C SER A 137 -1.93 2.08 -6.35
N LEU A 138 -2.10 2.09 -7.68
CA LEU A 138 -1.72 1.00 -8.58
C LEU A 138 -0.65 1.39 -9.60
N GLY A 139 -0.27 2.67 -9.69
CA GLY A 139 0.66 3.19 -10.69
C GLY A 139 1.90 3.90 -10.14
N ASN A 140 1.89 4.27 -8.85
CA ASN A 140 3.03 4.89 -8.16
C ASN A 140 3.61 3.96 -7.09
N ASP A 141 4.65 4.42 -6.37
CA ASP A 141 5.19 3.76 -5.18
C ASP A 141 4.10 3.71 -4.07
N SER A 142 3.33 2.63 -4.09
CA SER A 142 2.22 2.36 -3.17
C SER A 142 2.34 0.97 -2.60
N LYS A 143 2.05 0.84 -1.31
CA LYS A 143 1.90 -0.45 -0.64
C LYS A 143 0.45 -0.89 -0.75
N THR A 144 0.19 -1.83 -1.65
CA THR A 144 -1.16 -2.29 -1.94
C THR A 144 -1.37 -3.72 -1.45
N LEU A 145 -2.44 -3.92 -0.68
CA LEU A 145 -2.90 -5.21 -0.20
C LEU A 145 -4.28 -5.50 -0.79
N LEU A 146 -4.44 -6.68 -1.40
CA LEU A 146 -5.69 -7.14 -1.98
C LEU A 146 -6.25 -8.31 -1.15
N PHE A 147 -7.47 -8.16 -0.64
CA PHE A 147 -8.23 -9.26 -0.08
C PHE A 147 -9.15 -9.85 -1.15
N VAL A 148 -9.17 -11.17 -1.25
CA VAL A 148 -10.01 -11.89 -2.21
C VAL A 148 -10.94 -12.82 -1.43
N ALA A 149 -12.22 -12.47 -1.38
CA ALA A 149 -13.24 -13.25 -0.73
C ALA A 149 -13.80 -14.30 -1.70
N CYS A 150 -13.70 -15.57 -1.33
CA CYS A 150 -14.18 -16.71 -2.13
C CYS A 150 -15.22 -17.50 -1.33
N SER A 151 -16.21 -18.05 -2.03
CA SER A 151 -17.24 -18.91 -1.44
C SER A 151 -16.87 -20.37 -1.63
N PRO A 152 -16.91 -21.22 -0.58
CA PRO A 152 -16.63 -22.64 -0.71
C PRO A 152 -17.77 -23.44 -1.38
N ALA A 153 -18.96 -22.83 -1.53
CA ALA A 153 -20.12 -23.51 -2.10
C ALA A 153 -19.94 -23.89 -3.58
N GLN A 154 -20.36 -25.10 -3.95
CA GLN A 154 -20.19 -25.67 -5.29
C GLN A 154 -20.79 -24.79 -6.40
N TYR A 155 -21.96 -24.19 -6.18
CA TYR A 155 -22.61 -23.33 -7.17
C TYR A 155 -21.83 -22.03 -7.45
N ASN A 156 -20.95 -21.62 -6.53
CA ASN A 156 -20.06 -20.46 -6.64
C ASN A 156 -18.63 -20.82 -7.10
N ALA A 157 -18.35 -22.09 -7.43
CA ALA A 157 -17.01 -22.55 -7.79
C ALA A 157 -16.43 -21.78 -8.99
N HIS A 158 -17.26 -21.47 -9.99
CA HIS A 158 -16.81 -20.69 -11.16
C HIS A 158 -16.38 -19.26 -10.79
N GLU A 159 -17.19 -18.54 -10.01
CA GLU A 159 -16.86 -17.17 -9.58
C GLU A 159 -15.61 -17.16 -8.70
N SER A 160 -15.51 -18.11 -7.76
CA SER A 160 -14.32 -18.24 -6.90
C SER A 160 -13.06 -18.53 -7.72
N SER A 161 -13.15 -19.37 -8.76
CA SER A 161 -12.04 -19.59 -9.70
C SER A 161 -11.67 -18.32 -10.47
N CYS A 162 -12.64 -17.53 -10.94
CA CYS A 162 -12.38 -16.25 -11.57
C CYS A 162 -11.66 -15.27 -10.63
N SER A 163 -12.13 -15.15 -9.38
CA SER A 163 -11.52 -14.28 -8.36
C SER A 163 -10.09 -14.69 -8.01
N LEU A 164 -9.82 -15.98 -7.85
CA LEU A 164 -8.46 -16.50 -7.61
C LEU A 164 -7.53 -16.27 -8.80
N ASN A 165 -8.02 -16.45 -10.02
CA ASN A 165 -7.24 -16.14 -11.23
C ASN A 165 -6.89 -14.65 -11.34
N PHE A 166 -7.80 -13.77 -10.94
CA PHE A 166 -7.50 -12.33 -10.83
C PHE A 166 -6.42 -12.08 -9.76
N ALA A 167 -6.56 -12.69 -8.58
CA ALA A 167 -5.58 -12.59 -7.49
C ALA A 167 -4.17 -13.01 -7.93
N GLN A 168 -4.08 -14.13 -8.66
CA GLN A 168 -2.80 -14.64 -9.17
C GLN A 168 -2.12 -13.64 -10.11
N ARG A 169 -2.89 -12.94 -10.97
CA ARG A 169 -2.33 -11.88 -11.82
C ARG A 169 -1.92 -10.66 -10.98
N ALA A 170 -2.78 -10.22 -10.08
CA ALA A 170 -2.52 -9.06 -9.22
C ALA A 170 -1.26 -9.23 -8.35
N ARG A 171 -0.98 -10.46 -7.87
CA ARG A 171 0.23 -10.79 -7.11
C ARG A 171 1.53 -10.44 -7.85
N ASN A 172 1.53 -10.52 -9.17
CA ASN A 172 2.73 -10.32 -10.00
C ASN A 172 2.93 -8.87 -10.44
N VAL A 173 2.08 -7.95 -9.96
CA VAL A 173 2.23 -6.52 -10.24
C VAL A 173 3.37 -5.95 -9.39
N ASP A 174 4.33 -5.30 -10.04
CA ASP A 174 5.41 -4.55 -9.39
C ASP A 174 5.06 -3.06 -9.34
N LEU A 175 4.73 -2.58 -8.14
CA LEU A 175 4.38 -1.18 -7.89
C LEU A 175 5.60 -0.30 -7.53
N SER A 176 6.79 -0.90 -7.39
CA SER A 176 8.00 -0.16 -6.98
C SER A 176 8.62 0.71 -8.08
N GLN A 177 8.04 0.69 -9.28
CA GLN A 177 8.55 1.38 -10.48
C GLN A 177 8.18 2.87 -10.53
N GLY A 178 7.31 3.36 -9.63
CA GLY A 178 6.99 4.78 -9.52
C GLY A 178 8.19 5.55 -8.96
N GLY A 179 8.99 6.16 -9.83
CA GLY A 179 10.34 6.69 -9.58
C GLY A 179 10.56 7.75 -8.49
N GLY A 180 9.62 8.00 -7.59
CA GLY A 180 9.86 8.76 -6.36
C GLY A 180 10.42 7.81 -5.30
N GLY A 181 11.73 7.82 -5.07
CA GLY A 181 12.36 6.97 -4.05
C GLY A 181 11.60 6.99 -2.71
N THR A 182 11.69 5.89 -1.96
CA THR A 182 10.86 5.64 -0.76
C THR A 182 10.78 6.86 0.17
N ALA A 183 9.66 7.01 0.88
CA ALA A 183 9.49 8.08 1.88
C ALA A 183 10.68 8.18 2.86
N ALA A 184 11.31 7.04 3.20
CA ALA A 184 12.52 6.97 4.01
C ALA A 184 13.75 7.61 3.32
N LYS A 185 13.94 7.40 2.02
CA LYS A 185 14.99 8.06 1.24
C LYS A 185 14.77 9.57 1.19
N ARG A 186 13.54 10.02 0.92
CA ARG A 186 13.17 11.44 0.93
C ARG A 186 13.40 12.08 2.30
N TRP A 187 13.11 11.37 3.39
CA TRP A 187 13.43 11.82 4.76
C TRP A 187 14.93 11.97 4.99
N LYS A 188 15.74 11.00 4.58
CA LYS A 188 17.20 11.06 4.74
C LYS A 188 17.80 12.23 3.96
N GLU A 189 17.40 12.40 2.70
CA GLU A 189 17.89 13.48 1.84
C GLU A 189 17.49 14.86 2.36
N ALA A 190 16.21 15.05 2.68
CA ALA A 190 15.72 16.34 3.15
C ALA A 190 16.24 16.68 4.57
N ALA A 191 16.40 15.69 5.46
CA ALA A 191 17.05 15.90 6.75
C ALA A 191 18.54 16.28 6.61
N ALA A 192 19.25 15.70 5.65
CA ALA A 192 20.64 16.05 5.37
C ALA A 192 20.77 17.49 4.84
N THR A 193 19.85 17.92 3.97
CA THR A 193 19.81 19.31 3.48
C THR A 193 19.53 20.28 4.62
N GLN A 194 18.51 20.03 5.43
CA GLN A 194 18.17 20.91 6.55
C GLN A 194 19.28 20.97 7.61
N ALA A 195 19.97 19.85 7.88
CA ALA A 195 21.13 19.84 8.77
C ALA A 195 22.29 20.72 8.24
N LYS A 196 22.51 20.75 6.92
CA LYS A 196 23.50 21.63 6.29
C LYS A 196 23.10 23.11 6.42
N GLU A 197 21.83 23.44 6.19
CA GLU A 197 21.30 24.79 6.33
C GLU A 197 21.40 25.29 7.78
N ALA A 198 20.99 24.49 8.75
CA ALA A 198 21.12 24.82 10.17
C ALA A 198 22.59 25.01 10.58
N ALA A 199 23.51 24.18 10.07
CA ALA A 199 24.94 24.32 10.34
C ALA A 199 25.55 25.58 9.68
N ALA A 200 25.00 26.05 8.56
CA ALA A 200 25.40 27.32 7.95
C ALA A 200 24.90 28.53 8.75
N GLN A 201 23.64 28.48 9.22
CA GLN A 201 23.07 29.53 10.09
C GLN A 201 23.82 29.64 11.42
N ILE A 202 24.16 28.50 12.05
CA ILE A 202 24.96 28.49 13.28
C ILE A 202 26.32 29.16 13.06
N ARG A 203 27.01 28.86 11.94
CA ARG A 203 28.29 29.49 11.60
C ARG A 203 28.17 31.00 11.36
N ALA A 204 27.16 31.44 10.62
CA ALA A 204 26.94 32.87 10.39
C ALA A 204 26.67 33.64 11.69
N LEU A 205 25.88 33.06 12.60
CA LEU A 205 25.61 33.65 13.92
C LEU A 205 26.85 33.63 14.83
N GLU A 206 27.70 32.61 14.74
CA GLU A 206 29.01 32.58 15.43
C GLU A 206 29.91 33.72 14.96
N GLU A 207 30.04 33.90 13.63
CA GLU A 207 30.84 34.98 13.04
C GLU A 207 30.31 36.37 13.40
N GLU A 208 28.99 36.58 13.45
CA GLU A 208 28.38 37.83 13.91
C GLU A 208 28.62 38.07 15.40
N CYS A 209 28.48 37.01 16.23
CA CYS A 209 28.73 37.07 17.67
C CYS A 209 30.18 37.41 18.01
N ASP A 210 31.14 36.99 17.17
CA ASP A 210 32.56 37.30 17.29
C ASP A 210 32.86 38.72 16.78
N ARG A 211 32.30 39.13 15.63
CA ARG A 211 32.42 40.52 15.14
C ARG A 211 31.93 41.57 16.14
N LEU A 212 30.76 41.35 16.74
CA LEU A 212 30.20 42.25 17.76
C LEU A 212 31.05 42.26 19.04
N LYS A 213 31.73 41.16 19.35
CA LYS A 213 32.66 41.04 20.48
C LYS A 213 33.89 41.90 20.25
N ASP A 214 34.51 41.75 19.08
CA ASP A 214 35.71 42.49 18.69
C ASP A 214 35.40 43.99 18.59
N ALA A 215 34.24 44.36 18.04
CA ALA A 215 33.77 45.76 18.00
C ALA A 215 33.57 46.33 19.42
N ALA A 216 32.97 45.56 20.33
CA ALA A 216 32.80 45.99 21.72
C ALA A 216 34.14 46.10 22.49
N GLU A 217 35.13 45.26 22.17
CA GLU A 217 36.48 45.32 22.74
C GLU A 217 37.29 46.50 22.18
N ALA A 218 37.24 46.76 20.87
CA ALA A 218 37.84 47.94 20.26
C ALA A 218 37.20 49.23 20.80
N ALA A 219 35.88 49.26 20.96
CA ALA A 219 35.22 50.41 21.57
C ALA A 219 35.66 50.63 23.04
N ARG A 220 36.07 49.57 23.78
CA ARG A 220 36.58 49.70 25.15
C ARG A 220 37.93 50.42 25.22
N SER A 221 38.78 50.33 24.20
CA SER A 221 40.07 51.05 24.19
C SER A 221 39.92 52.55 23.94
N ASP A 222 38.85 53.00 23.25
CA ASP A 222 38.76 54.36 22.72
C ASP A 222 38.15 55.42 23.66
N GLY A 223 37.84 55.10 24.92
CA GLY A 223 37.67 56.09 26.01
C GLY A 223 36.55 57.15 25.93
N GLU A 224 35.84 57.35 24.82
CA GLU A 224 34.89 58.48 24.66
C GLU A 224 33.49 58.25 25.28
N GLU A 225 32.90 59.34 25.79
CA GLU A 225 31.60 59.37 26.50
C GLU A 225 30.39 59.09 25.60
N ARG A 226 30.45 59.47 24.31
CA ARG A 226 29.49 59.06 23.26
C ARG A 226 29.50 57.55 23.01
N GLY A 227 30.64 56.89 23.25
CA GLY A 227 30.80 55.45 23.14
C GLY A 227 30.02 54.67 24.20
N LYS A 228 29.69 55.24 25.37
CA LYS A 228 29.01 54.50 26.46
C LYS A 228 27.59 54.01 26.10
N LYS A 229 26.81 54.81 25.36
CA LYS A 229 25.47 54.42 24.89
C LYS A 229 25.51 53.42 23.73
N ALA A 230 26.45 53.59 22.79
CA ALA A 230 26.67 52.64 21.69
C ALA A 230 27.14 51.27 22.23
N LYS A 231 28.08 51.28 23.19
CA LYS A 231 28.56 50.09 23.93
C LYS A 231 27.45 49.30 24.60
N SER A 232 26.47 49.98 25.21
CA SER A 232 25.35 49.32 25.88
C SER A 232 24.44 48.59 24.88
N ARG A 233 24.20 49.17 23.71
CA ARG A 233 23.37 48.55 22.67
C ARG A 233 24.05 47.36 22.00
N GLU A 234 25.31 47.50 21.60
CA GLU A 234 26.07 46.42 20.95
C GLU A 234 26.30 45.23 21.90
N ALA A 235 26.54 45.49 23.19
CA ALA A 235 26.67 44.44 24.19
C ALA A 235 25.34 43.71 24.49
N GLU A 236 24.21 44.41 24.39
CA GLU A 236 22.87 43.85 24.56
C GLU A 236 22.50 43.00 23.33
N GLU A 237 22.74 43.50 22.11
CA GLU A 237 22.55 42.78 20.85
C GLU A 237 23.41 41.51 20.76
N ALA A 238 24.69 41.59 21.15
CA ALA A 238 25.57 40.42 21.23
C ALA A 238 25.10 39.39 22.28
N ARG A 239 24.41 39.82 23.34
CA ARG A 239 23.85 38.92 24.36
C ARG A 239 22.59 38.22 23.85
N GLU A 240 21.73 38.93 23.12
CA GLU A 240 20.54 38.36 22.48
C GLU A 240 20.93 37.33 21.41
N LEU A 241 21.83 37.68 20.49
CA LEU A 241 22.31 36.77 19.44
C LEU A 241 22.99 35.53 20.02
N ARG A 242 23.72 35.64 21.14
CA ARG A 242 24.28 34.47 21.84
C ARG A 242 23.22 33.58 22.47
N ALA A 243 22.14 34.16 23.00
CA ALA A 243 21.03 33.39 23.54
C ALA A 243 20.33 32.61 22.43
N GLU A 244 20.09 33.26 21.28
CA GLU A 244 19.52 32.65 20.08
C GLU A 244 20.43 31.54 19.52
N LEU A 245 21.74 31.79 19.40
CA LEU A 245 22.74 30.80 18.99
C LEU A 245 22.72 29.57 19.91
N LYS A 246 22.64 29.78 21.23
CA LYS A 246 22.62 28.69 22.21
C LYS A 246 21.37 27.83 22.06
N GLU A 247 20.21 28.43 21.85
CA GLU A 247 18.96 27.70 21.65
C GLU A 247 18.94 26.98 20.30
N LEU A 248 19.43 27.61 19.23
CA LEU A 248 19.54 27.00 17.91
C LEU A 248 20.50 25.80 17.90
N LYS A 249 21.66 25.91 18.57
CA LYS A 249 22.58 24.79 18.76
C LYS A 249 21.95 23.63 19.53
N ARG A 250 21.21 23.93 20.60
CA ARG A 250 20.52 22.92 21.41
C ARG A 250 19.44 22.19 20.61
N THR A 251 18.60 22.93 19.90
CA THR A 251 17.53 22.36 19.06
C THR A 251 18.11 21.53 17.91
N ASN A 252 19.18 21.99 17.25
CA ASN A 252 19.86 21.25 16.20
C ASN A 252 20.55 19.97 16.72
N ALA A 253 21.16 20.00 17.90
CA ALA A 253 21.77 18.81 18.50
C ALA A 253 20.71 17.75 18.89
N ALA A 254 19.61 18.19 19.52
CA ALA A 254 18.48 17.30 19.82
C ALA A 254 17.87 16.72 18.54
N ALA A 255 17.79 17.52 17.50
CA ALA A 255 17.37 17.14 16.16
C ALA A 255 18.23 16.03 15.54
N GLN A 256 19.55 16.22 15.53
CA GLN A 256 20.49 15.24 15.00
C GLN A 256 20.43 13.92 15.77
N ALA A 257 20.35 13.97 17.10
CA ALA A 257 20.22 12.77 17.94
C ALA A 257 18.91 12.00 17.66
N ALA A 258 17.79 12.71 17.51
CA ALA A 258 16.50 12.11 17.15
C ALA A 258 16.53 11.46 15.76
N ALA A 259 17.15 12.13 14.78
CA ALA A 259 17.29 11.62 13.42
C ALA A 259 18.17 10.37 13.34
N GLU A 260 19.29 10.33 14.08
CA GLU A 260 20.12 9.13 14.18
C GLU A 260 19.37 7.95 14.79
N THR A 261 18.62 8.20 15.86
CA THR A 261 17.83 7.16 16.54
C THR A 261 16.77 6.57 15.60
N ALA A 262 16.03 7.43 14.90
CA ALA A 262 15.04 7.01 13.91
C ALA A 262 15.69 6.22 12.73
N THR A 263 16.89 6.63 12.30
CA THR A 263 17.63 5.94 11.24
C THR A 263 18.05 4.52 11.68
N ARG A 264 18.57 4.36 12.90
CA ARG A 264 18.91 3.04 13.46
C ARG A 264 17.68 2.14 13.59
N GLU A 265 16.53 2.70 13.99
CA GLU A 265 15.28 1.94 14.09
C GLU A 265 14.78 1.46 12.71
N LEU A 266 14.87 2.31 11.68
CA LEU A 266 14.54 1.94 10.31
C LEU A 266 15.45 0.82 9.79
N GLU A 267 16.76 0.91 10.01
CA GLU A 267 17.71 -0.13 9.58
C GLU A 267 17.45 -1.47 10.29
N ARG A 268 17.09 -1.43 11.58
CA ARG A 268 16.68 -2.63 12.32
C ARG A 268 15.40 -3.24 11.73
N ARG A 269 14.41 -2.42 11.40
CA ARG A 269 13.15 -2.86 10.76
C ARG A 269 13.40 -3.45 9.39
N ASP A 270 14.22 -2.82 8.55
CA ASP A 270 14.56 -3.32 7.22
C ASP A 270 15.30 -4.66 7.29
N SER A 271 16.21 -4.83 8.25
CA SER A 271 16.88 -6.12 8.51
C SER A 271 15.87 -7.20 8.89
N THR A 272 14.91 -6.87 9.76
CA THR A 272 13.83 -7.78 10.15
C THR A 272 12.95 -8.17 8.95
N ILE A 273 12.57 -7.20 8.11
CA ILE A 273 11.78 -7.42 6.91
C ILE A 273 12.51 -8.35 5.94
N LYS A 274 13.81 -8.12 5.69
CA LYS A 274 14.64 -9.00 4.84
C LYS A 274 14.68 -10.43 5.38
N GLY A 275 14.83 -10.60 6.69
CA GLY A 275 14.77 -11.92 7.34
C GLY A 275 13.42 -12.61 7.13
N LEU A 276 12.32 -11.90 7.35
CA LEU A 276 10.96 -12.43 7.13
C LEU A 276 10.70 -12.78 5.66
N GLN A 277 11.19 -11.97 4.72
CA GLN A 277 11.09 -12.25 3.28
C GLN A 277 11.86 -13.52 2.89
N SER A 278 13.07 -13.71 3.43
CA SER A 278 13.85 -14.92 3.20
C SER A 278 13.15 -16.16 3.76
N ASN A 279 12.60 -16.06 4.98
CA ASN A 279 11.82 -17.14 5.58
C ASN A 279 10.56 -17.48 4.76
N ALA A 280 9.84 -16.46 4.26
CA ALA A 280 8.69 -16.67 3.40
C ALA A 280 9.07 -17.38 2.10
N ALA A 281 10.17 -16.98 1.46
CA ALA A 281 10.66 -17.63 0.24
C ALA A 281 11.05 -19.10 0.48
N MET A 282 11.71 -19.41 1.60
CA MET A 282 12.02 -20.80 1.98
C MET A 282 10.76 -21.63 2.21
N LEU A 283 9.76 -21.09 2.91
CA LEU A 283 8.49 -21.76 3.14
C LEU A 283 7.72 -22.00 1.83
N GLU A 284 7.75 -21.05 0.90
CA GLU A 284 7.14 -21.23 -0.43
C GLU A 284 7.82 -22.35 -1.22
N GLN A 285 9.15 -22.47 -1.14
CA GLN A 285 9.89 -23.56 -1.77
C GLN A 285 9.52 -24.91 -1.16
N GLN A 286 9.50 -25.01 0.18
CA GLN A 286 9.10 -26.24 0.88
C GLN A 286 7.67 -26.65 0.51
N LEU A 287 6.74 -25.70 0.44
CA LEU A 287 5.37 -25.97 0.02
C LEU A 287 5.30 -26.49 -1.42
N ALA A 288 6.12 -25.94 -2.33
CA ALA A 288 6.19 -26.39 -3.71
C ALA A 288 6.76 -27.82 -3.83
N GLU A 289 7.78 -28.13 -3.04
CA GLU A 289 8.37 -29.48 -2.95
C GLU A 289 7.37 -30.49 -2.39
N GLN A 290 6.68 -30.14 -1.29
CA GLN A 290 5.61 -30.96 -0.73
C GLN A 290 4.52 -31.24 -1.75
N LYS A 291 4.01 -30.21 -2.45
CA LYS A 291 3.01 -30.37 -3.51
C LYS A 291 3.47 -31.32 -4.63
N ARG A 292 4.74 -31.22 -5.05
CA ARG A 292 5.32 -32.14 -6.04
C ARG A 292 5.38 -33.57 -5.52
N ALA A 293 5.77 -33.76 -4.26
CA ALA A 293 5.80 -35.08 -3.63
C ALA A 293 4.39 -35.69 -3.51
N THR A 294 3.39 -34.92 -3.09
CA THR A 294 1.99 -35.40 -2.99
C THR A 294 1.44 -35.75 -4.37
N ALA A 295 1.71 -34.94 -5.40
CA ALA A 295 1.27 -35.21 -6.77
C ALA A 295 1.91 -36.49 -7.34
N LYS A 296 3.20 -36.73 -7.08
CA LYS A 296 3.86 -37.99 -7.46
C LYS A 296 3.25 -39.19 -6.73
N SER A 297 2.97 -39.05 -5.44
CA SER A 297 2.32 -40.11 -4.64
C SER A 297 0.91 -40.42 -5.13
N SER A 298 0.11 -39.41 -5.49
CA SER A 298 -1.26 -39.64 -6.00
C SER A 298 -1.25 -40.26 -7.40
N ALA A 299 -0.32 -39.84 -8.27
CA ALA A 299 -0.15 -40.45 -9.60
C ALA A 299 0.27 -41.92 -9.52
N ALA A 300 1.18 -42.26 -8.60
CA ALA A 300 1.60 -43.63 -8.34
C ALA A 300 0.44 -44.49 -7.81
N ALA A 301 -0.36 -43.95 -6.89
CA ALA A 301 -1.55 -44.63 -6.36
C ALA A 301 -2.59 -44.90 -7.48
N SER A 302 -2.89 -43.91 -8.33
CA SER A 302 -3.78 -44.11 -9.48
C SER A 302 -3.26 -45.16 -10.46
N SER A 303 -1.96 -45.14 -10.76
CA SER A 303 -1.32 -46.14 -11.63
C SER A 303 -1.40 -47.56 -11.06
N ALA A 304 -1.20 -47.72 -9.75
CA ALA A 304 -1.32 -49.01 -9.07
C ALA A 304 -2.76 -49.56 -9.13
N VAL A 305 -3.76 -48.70 -8.90
CA VAL A 305 -5.18 -49.08 -9.03
C VAL A 305 -5.51 -49.50 -10.46
N GLN A 306 -4.99 -48.78 -11.47
CA GLN A 306 -5.22 -49.10 -12.88
C GLN A 306 -4.54 -50.42 -13.30
N GLN A 307 -3.34 -50.70 -12.81
CA GLN A 307 -2.67 -51.99 -13.02
C GLN A 307 -3.38 -53.15 -12.32
N GLN A 308 -3.93 -52.93 -11.13
CA GLN A 308 -4.66 -53.95 -10.39
C GLN A 308 -6.01 -54.27 -11.06
N ALA A 309 -6.68 -53.26 -11.64
CA ALA A 309 -7.88 -53.43 -12.44
C ALA A 309 -7.61 -54.10 -13.81
N ALA A 310 -6.40 -53.95 -14.36
CA ALA A 310 -6.00 -54.54 -15.64
C ALA A 310 -5.47 -55.99 -15.54
N ARG A 311 -5.31 -56.55 -14.33
CA ARG A 311 -4.95 -57.96 -14.19
C ARG A 311 -6.16 -58.82 -14.62
N PRO A 312 -6.04 -59.68 -15.65
CA PRO A 312 -7.12 -60.58 -16.00
C PRO A 312 -7.39 -61.47 -14.80
N ASN A 313 -8.64 -61.44 -14.31
CA ASN A 313 -9.07 -62.25 -13.20
C ASN A 313 -9.21 -63.69 -13.70
N SER A 314 -8.07 -64.39 -13.83
CA SER A 314 -7.96 -65.70 -14.50
C SER A 314 -8.89 -66.73 -13.89
N GLU A 315 -9.18 -66.64 -12.59
CA GLU A 315 -10.18 -67.48 -11.91
C GLU A 315 -11.62 -67.20 -12.35
N GLN A 316 -11.98 -65.93 -12.60
CA GLN A 316 -13.32 -65.60 -13.13
C GLN A 316 -13.47 -66.02 -14.59
N ALA A 317 -12.43 -65.81 -15.41
CA ALA A 317 -12.42 -66.27 -16.80
C ALA A 317 -12.55 -67.81 -16.86
N GLN A 318 -11.78 -68.55 -16.06
CA GLN A 318 -11.87 -70.01 -15.97
C GLN A 318 -13.23 -70.50 -15.48
N ARG A 319 -13.86 -69.81 -14.51
CA ARG A 319 -15.22 -70.14 -14.05
C ARG A 319 -16.29 -69.91 -15.11
N ILE A 320 -16.18 -68.84 -15.89
CA ILE A 320 -17.12 -68.56 -16.99
C ILE A 320 -16.98 -69.64 -18.07
N THR A 321 -15.76 -69.98 -18.48
CA THR A 321 -15.53 -71.05 -19.47
C THR A 321 -16.08 -72.40 -18.97
N MET A 322 -15.88 -72.75 -17.70
CA MET A 322 -16.45 -73.97 -17.11
C MET A 322 -17.99 -73.96 -17.07
N LEU A 323 -18.61 -72.80 -16.90
CA LEU A 323 -20.06 -72.66 -16.89
C LEU A 323 -20.64 -72.75 -18.31
N GLU A 324 -19.96 -72.14 -19.29
CA GLU A 324 -20.32 -72.23 -20.71
C GLU A 324 -20.22 -73.67 -21.22
N GLU A 325 -19.15 -74.40 -20.87
CA GLU A 325 -19.02 -75.83 -21.20
C GLU A 325 -20.11 -76.69 -20.54
N LYS A 326 -20.51 -76.37 -19.30
CA LYS A 326 -21.60 -77.07 -18.61
C LYS A 326 -22.97 -76.79 -19.23
N LEU A 327 -23.17 -75.59 -19.77
CA LEU A 327 -24.39 -75.20 -20.49
C LEU A 327 -24.47 -75.88 -21.86
N ALA A 328 -23.37 -75.93 -22.61
CA ALA A 328 -23.30 -76.60 -23.91
C ALA A 328 -23.53 -78.12 -23.82
N ARG A 329 -23.28 -78.74 -22.66
CA ARG A 329 -23.58 -80.16 -22.40
C ARG A 329 -25.01 -80.43 -21.97
N ARG A 330 -25.84 -79.40 -21.82
CA ARG A 330 -27.25 -79.48 -21.40
C ARG A 330 -28.25 -79.30 -22.55
N GLU A 331 -27.77 -78.99 -23.75
CA GLU A 331 -28.52 -79.08 -25.01
C GLU A 331 -28.27 -80.43 -25.69
#